data_AF-A0A644VT66-F1
#
_entry.id   AF-A0A644VT66-F1
#
_cell.length_a   1.000
_cell.length_b   1.000
_cell.length_c   1.000
_cell.angle_alpha   90.00
_cell.angle_beta   90.00
_cell.angle_gamma   90.00
#
_symmetry.space_group_name_H-M   'P 1'
#
loop_
_entity.id
_entity.type
_entity.pdbx_description
1 polymer ?
#
loop_
_entity_poly.entity_id
_entity_poly.type
_entity_poly.pdbx_seq_one_letter_code
_entity_poly.pdbx_strand_id
1 'polypeptide(L)'
;MMQSTAPDPNKQPEILGRTRRLTPQHRITFDQIFHSGGGYVLNFSDRTMGEWFEEFFDFNIFDERYQIEGDSKGKTLRGFIEVAEPRLVARVLRALWDYRCSLDGFVEDNSDQETRLKMWLEQFTNELENSSSLNLDEAFKDFSSDTTLPKLRASIAGDLIGNKPDVALDRIHTYCVKRFRALLADRGMPCDPSTPLHAIFGAYGKAVRDEGVVSQFALPTLRVQHKLFEGLNDARNKRSFAHDNDLLAVSEARFIVDCVLASLSFIERIEADRDSANTTSDNEIPF
;
A
#
# COMPACT_ATOMS: atom_id res chain seq x y z
N MET A 1 26.96 20.79 -17.12
CA MET A 1 26.26 20.31 -18.33
C MET A 1 25.08 19.47 -17.87
N MET A 2 23.86 20.00 -17.98
CA MET A 2 22.65 19.21 -17.72
C MET A 2 22.48 18.23 -18.89
N GLN A 3 22.63 16.93 -18.62
CA GLN A 3 22.24 15.92 -19.59
C GLN A 3 20.71 15.88 -19.62
N SER A 4 20.14 16.54 -20.64
CA SER A 4 18.78 16.31 -21.08
C SER A 4 18.72 14.89 -21.64
N THR A 5 18.21 13.95 -20.86
CA THR A 5 17.87 12.60 -21.34
C THR A 5 16.82 12.74 -22.43
N ALA A 6 17.16 12.38 -23.66
CA ALA A 6 16.19 12.26 -24.74
C ALA A 6 15.10 11.25 -24.34
N PRO A 7 13.80 11.52 -24.59
CA PRO A 7 12.75 10.55 -24.31
C PRO A 7 12.94 9.30 -25.18
N ASP A 8 12.83 8.14 -24.55
CA ASP A 8 12.91 6.83 -25.21
C ASP A 8 11.81 6.72 -26.29
N PRO A 9 12.16 6.52 -27.57
CA PRO A 9 11.21 6.49 -28.68
C PRO A 9 10.21 5.32 -28.62
N ASN A 10 10.42 4.33 -27.75
CA ASN A 10 9.50 3.21 -27.53
C ASN A 10 8.66 3.32 -26.25
N LYS A 11 8.84 4.36 -25.43
CA LYS A 11 8.02 4.53 -24.23
C LYS A 11 6.65 5.08 -24.63
N GLN A 12 5.61 4.25 -24.53
CA GLN A 12 4.23 4.72 -24.67
C GLN A 12 3.99 5.90 -23.72
N PRO A 13 3.27 6.95 -24.16
CA PRO A 13 3.01 8.10 -23.31
C PRO A 13 2.25 7.63 -22.06
N GLU A 14 2.70 8.11 -20.90
CA GLU A 14 2.06 7.80 -19.61
C GLU A 14 0.62 8.31 -19.60
N ILE A 15 -0.29 7.47 -19.12
CA ILE A 15 -1.72 7.79 -18.99
C ILE A 15 -1.94 8.62 -17.72
N LEU A 16 -1.27 8.26 -16.63
CA LEU A 16 -1.20 9.04 -15.41
C LEU A 16 -0.33 10.28 -15.65
N GLY A 17 -0.98 11.45 -15.58
CA GLY A 17 -0.27 12.72 -15.54
C GLY A 17 0.28 13.04 -14.15
N ARG A 18 0.68 14.30 -13.95
CA ARG A 18 1.07 14.82 -12.62
C ARG A 18 -0.03 14.73 -11.57
N THR A 19 -1.28 14.64 -12.00
CA THR A 19 -2.46 14.41 -11.17
C THR A 19 -3.10 13.10 -11.56
N ARG A 20 -3.75 12.41 -10.60
CA ARG A 20 -4.54 11.19 -10.88
C ARG A 20 -5.83 11.44 -11.67
N ARG A 21 -6.15 12.71 -11.91
CA ARG A 21 -7.27 13.13 -12.76
C ARG A 21 -7.02 12.75 -14.22
N LEU A 22 -7.91 11.96 -14.80
CA LEU A 22 -7.87 11.60 -16.22
C LEU A 22 -7.93 12.85 -17.11
N THR A 23 -7.03 12.94 -18.09
CA THR A 23 -7.05 14.00 -19.12
C THR A 23 -8.29 13.84 -20.03
N PRO A 24 -8.73 14.89 -20.76
CA PRO A 24 -9.90 14.78 -21.65
C PRO A 24 -9.84 13.61 -22.63
N GLN A 25 -8.65 13.32 -23.18
CA GLN A 25 -8.44 12.20 -24.10
C GLN A 25 -8.63 10.85 -23.39
N HIS A 26 -8.02 10.67 -22.22
CA HIS A 26 -8.15 9.43 -21.45
C HIS A 26 -9.54 9.25 -20.83
N ARG A 27 -10.25 10.33 -20.55
CA ARG A 27 -11.67 10.29 -20.14
C ARG A 27 -12.54 9.68 -21.22
N ILE A 28 -12.32 10.00 -22.49
CA ILE A 28 -13.10 9.42 -23.60
C ILE A 28 -12.89 7.90 -23.63
N THR A 29 -11.64 7.43 -23.57
CA THR A 29 -11.34 5.99 -23.55
C THR A 29 -11.92 5.32 -22.30
N PHE A 30 -11.78 5.94 -21.14
CA PHE A 30 -12.36 5.46 -19.88
C PHE A 30 -13.88 5.35 -19.94
N ASP A 31 -14.54 6.40 -20.43
CA ASP A 31 -15.99 6.48 -20.55
C ASP A 31 -16.51 5.48 -21.59
N GLN A 32 -15.71 5.17 -22.62
CA GLN A 32 -16.01 4.12 -23.58
C GLN A 32 -15.91 2.73 -22.96
N ILE A 33 -14.84 2.43 -22.22
CA ILE A 33 -14.67 1.14 -21.52
C ILE A 33 -15.86 0.89 -20.59
N PHE A 34 -16.18 1.84 -19.73
CA PHE A 34 -17.18 1.65 -18.68
C PHE A 34 -18.57 2.17 -19.04
N HIS A 35 -18.81 2.53 -20.30
CA HIS A 35 -20.08 3.09 -20.80
C HIS A 35 -20.59 4.26 -19.92
N SER A 36 -19.67 5.13 -19.49
CA SER A 36 -19.92 6.11 -18.42
C SER A 36 -20.01 7.58 -18.87
N GLY A 37 -19.91 7.84 -20.18
CA GLY A 37 -20.01 9.19 -20.75
C GLY A 37 -21.34 9.91 -20.48
N GLY A 38 -22.43 9.16 -20.29
CA GLY A 38 -23.75 9.68 -19.90
C GLY A 38 -23.99 9.79 -18.39
N GLY A 39 -22.98 9.51 -17.56
CA GLY A 39 -23.12 9.42 -16.10
C GLY A 39 -23.53 8.04 -15.57
N TYR A 40 -23.71 7.06 -16.45
CA TYR A 40 -23.90 5.65 -16.11
C TYR A 40 -22.55 4.97 -15.80
N VAL A 41 -22.59 3.69 -15.40
CA VAL A 41 -21.42 2.80 -15.36
C VAL A 41 -21.95 1.42 -15.71
N LEU A 42 -21.56 0.89 -16.87
CA LEU A 42 -22.04 -0.39 -17.41
C LEU A 42 -23.58 -0.52 -17.31
N ASN A 43 -24.09 -1.67 -16.89
CA ASN A 43 -25.53 -1.92 -16.67
C ASN A 43 -26.01 -1.61 -15.24
N PHE A 44 -25.21 -0.93 -14.41
CA PHE A 44 -25.55 -0.74 -13.01
C PHE A 44 -26.61 0.37 -12.79
N SER A 45 -27.57 0.09 -11.91
CA SER A 45 -28.25 1.11 -11.12
C SER A 45 -27.39 1.57 -9.94
N ASP A 46 -27.72 2.69 -9.30
CA ASP A 46 -26.96 3.16 -8.11
C ASP A 46 -26.96 2.10 -7.01
N ARG A 47 -28.13 1.49 -6.74
CA ARG A 47 -28.27 0.40 -5.76
C ARG A 47 -27.37 -0.78 -6.09
N THR A 48 -27.45 -1.32 -7.31
CA THR A 48 -26.68 -2.50 -7.72
C THR A 48 -25.17 -2.22 -7.78
N MET A 49 -24.76 -0.99 -8.11
CA MET A 49 -23.36 -0.59 -8.05
C MET A 49 -22.86 -0.57 -6.60
N GLY A 50 -23.65 0.02 -5.69
CA GLY A 50 -23.32 0.05 -4.27
C GLY A 50 -23.15 -1.35 -3.70
N GLU A 51 -24.15 -2.21 -3.92
CA GLU A 51 -24.13 -3.62 -3.51
C GLU A 51 -22.90 -4.35 -4.07
N TRP A 52 -22.57 -4.16 -5.34
CA TRP A 52 -21.40 -4.78 -5.97
C TRP A 52 -20.08 -4.29 -5.35
N PHE A 53 -19.94 -3.00 -5.07
CA PHE A 53 -18.72 -2.49 -4.44
C PHE A 53 -18.55 -3.00 -2.99
N GLU A 54 -19.65 -3.06 -2.24
CA GLU A 54 -19.67 -3.63 -0.89
C GLU A 54 -19.33 -5.13 -0.91
N GLU A 55 -19.91 -5.91 -1.81
CA GLU A 55 -19.66 -7.36 -1.88
C GLU A 55 -18.21 -7.70 -2.30
N PHE A 56 -17.67 -7.00 -3.31
CA PHE A 56 -16.37 -7.37 -3.90
C PHE A 56 -15.17 -6.66 -3.27
N PHE A 57 -15.37 -5.50 -2.63
CA PHE A 57 -14.30 -4.67 -2.08
C PHE A 57 -14.56 -4.21 -0.64
N ASP A 58 -15.77 -4.39 -0.14
CA ASP A 58 -16.17 -4.06 1.24
C ASP A 58 -15.88 -2.59 1.57
N PHE A 59 -16.39 -1.70 0.69
CA PHE A 59 -16.52 -0.26 0.92
C PHE A 59 -17.67 0.33 0.09
N ASN A 60 -18.23 1.46 0.54
CA ASN A 60 -19.26 2.19 -0.18
C ASN A 60 -18.64 3.16 -1.22
N ILE A 61 -18.87 2.91 -2.51
CA ILE A 61 -18.39 3.75 -3.60
C ILE A 61 -19.07 5.13 -3.66
N PHE A 62 -20.27 5.29 -3.10
CA PHE A 62 -21.01 6.55 -3.06
C PHE A 62 -20.71 7.40 -1.83
N ASP A 63 -19.65 7.07 -1.07
CA ASP A 63 -19.14 7.95 -0.02
C ASP A 63 -18.84 9.35 -0.60
N GLU A 64 -19.24 10.40 0.13
CA GLU A 64 -19.09 11.81 -0.28
C GLU A 64 -17.66 12.15 -0.70
N ARG A 65 -16.65 11.48 -0.12
CA ARG A 65 -15.23 11.67 -0.47
C ARG A 65 -14.91 11.38 -1.94
N TYR A 66 -15.72 10.57 -2.62
CA TYR A 66 -15.56 10.21 -4.02
C TYR A 66 -16.41 11.07 -4.97
N GLN A 67 -17.31 11.90 -4.46
CA GLN A 67 -18.24 12.70 -5.25
C GLN A 67 -17.69 14.11 -5.60
N ILE A 68 -16.38 14.21 -5.82
CA ILE A 68 -15.68 15.50 -6.07
C ILE A 68 -16.06 16.16 -7.40
N GLU A 69 -16.49 15.38 -8.41
CA GLU A 69 -16.95 15.90 -9.71
C GLU A 69 -18.50 15.91 -9.84
N GLY A 70 -19.20 15.52 -8.78
CA GLY A 70 -20.65 15.33 -8.68
C GLY A 70 -21.04 13.89 -8.34
N ASP A 71 -22.35 13.65 -8.25
CA ASP A 71 -22.98 12.49 -7.61
C ASP A 71 -23.42 11.37 -8.57
N SER A 72 -23.33 11.56 -9.89
CA SER A 72 -23.62 10.47 -10.83
C SER A 72 -22.62 9.32 -10.73
N LYS A 73 -22.99 8.09 -11.11
CA LYS A 73 -22.10 6.91 -11.06
C LYS A 73 -20.79 7.13 -11.79
N GLY A 74 -20.85 7.62 -13.02
CA GLY A 74 -19.65 7.88 -13.82
C GLY A 74 -18.74 8.94 -13.19
N LYS A 75 -19.33 9.99 -12.58
CA LYS A 75 -18.58 11.03 -11.87
C LYS A 75 -17.97 10.51 -10.57
N THR A 76 -18.74 9.73 -9.81
CA THR A 76 -18.31 9.08 -8.57
C THR A 76 -17.14 8.11 -8.85
N LEU A 77 -17.23 7.29 -9.90
CA LEU A 77 -16.15 6.38 -10.28
C LEU A 77 -14.87 7.15 -10.68
N ARG A 78 -15.00 8.28 -11.39
CA ARG A 78 -13.85 9.14 -11.70
C ARG A 78 -13.26 9.83 -10.47
N GLY A 79 -14.09 10.29 -9.54
CA GLY A 79 -13.62 10.84 -8.27
C GLY A 79 -12.94 9.78 -7.39
N PHE A 80 -13.43 8.53 -7.41
CA PHE A 80 -12.75 7.39 -6.78
C PHE A 80 -11.33 7.18 -7.33
N ILE A 81 -11.14 7.23 -8.65
CA ILE A 81 -9.80 7.12 -9.28
C ILE A 81 -8.85 8.22 -8.78
N GLU A 82 -9.37 9.43 -8.58
CA GLU A 82 -8.56 10.57 -8.15
C GLU A 82 -8.16 10.50 -6.67
N VAL A 83 -9.05 9.97 -5.83
CA VAL A 83 -8.94 10.04 -4.35
C VAL A 83 -8.38 8.75 -3.75
N ALA A 84 -8.87 7.59 -4.17
CA ALA A 84 -8.58 6.30 -3.53
C ALA A 84 -7.11 5.87 -3.70
N GLU A 85 -6.71 4.84 -2.96
CA GLU A 85 -5.37 4.27 -3.06
C GLU A 85 -5.17 3.65 -4.48
N PRO A 86 -4.05 3.94 -5.18
CA PRO A 86 -3.89 3.54 -6.58
C PRO A 86 -4.01 2.04 -6.86
N ARG A 87 -3.47 1.17 -5.99
CA ARG A 87 -3.60 -0.29 -6.16
C ARG A 87 -5.05 -0.76 -5.98
N LEU A 88 -5.82 -0.12 -5.10
CA LEU A 88 -7.26 -0.37 -4.98
C LEU A 88 -8.00 0.04 -6.24
N VAL A 89 -7.67 1.21 -6.81
CA VAL A 89 -8.24 1.65 -8.09
C VAL A 89 -7.92 0.64 -9.18
N ALA A 90 -6.66 0.23 -9.32
CA ALA A 90 -6.27 -0.78 -10.30
C ALA A 90 -7.06 -2.09 -10.15
N ARG A 91 -7.21 -2.58 -8.92
CA ARG A 91 -7.99 -3.79 -8.61
C ARG A 91 -9.46 -3.65 -9.01
N VAL A 92 -10.10 -2.53 -8.68
CA VAL A 92 -11.50 -2.24 -9.05
C VAL A 92 -11.68 -2.18 -10.56
N LEU A 93 -10.78 -1.49 -11.27
CA LEU A 93 -10.88 -1.32 -12.72
C LEU A 93 -10.74 -2.65 -13.46
N ARG A 94 -9.84 -3.54 -13.00
CA ARG A 94 -9.72 -4.90 -13.55
C ARG A 94 -10.99 -5.73 -13.31
N ALA A 95 -11.55 -5.67 -12.11
CA ALA A 95 -12.80 -6.38 -11.82
C ALA A 95 -14.01 -5.85 -12.61
N LEU A 96 -14.11 -4.52 -12.79
CA LEU A 96 -15.14 -3.92 -13.64
C LEU A 96 -14.96 -4.31 -15.11
N TRP A 97 -13.72 -4.47 -15.57
CA TRP A 97 -13.44 -4.98 -16.91
C TRP A 97 -13.88 -6.44 -17.07
N ASP A 98 -13.55 -7.31 -16.12
CA ASP A 98 -13.99 -8.70 -16.14
C ASP A 98 -15.52 -8.80 -16.12
N TYR A 99 -16.17 -7.97 -15.28
CA TYR A 99 -17.63 -7.86 -15.26
C TYR A 99 -18.18 -7.38 -16.60
N ARG A 100 -17.60 -6.33 -17.21
CA ARG A 100 -17.97 -5.86 -18.55
C ARG A 100 -17.88 -6.98 -19.59
N CYS A 101 -16.81 -7.76 -19.58
CA CYS A 101 -16.61 -8.88 -20.51
C CYS A 101 -17.63 -10.02 -20.32
N SER A 102 -18.29 -10.10 -19.15
CA SER A 102 -19.36 -11.06 -18.87
C SER A 102 -20.76 -10.61 -19.34
N LEU A 103 -20.91 -9.35 -19.76
CA LEU A 103 -22.19 -8.78 -20.18
C LEU A 103 -22.36 -8.83 -21.70
N ASP A 104 -23.55 -9.23 -22.14
CA ASP A 104 -23.93 -9.15 -23.55
C ASP A 104 -24.08 -7.69 -24.00
N GLY A 105 -23.47 -7.34 -25.14
CA GLY A 105 -23.61 -6.02 -25.77
C GLY A 105 -22.71 -4.91 -25.21
N PHE A 106 -21.76 -5.24 -24.32
CA PHE A 106 -20.81 -4.26 -23.77
C PHE A 106 -19.40 -4.35 -24.36
N VAL A 107 -19.09 -5.46 -25.03
CA VAL A 107 -17.84 -5.68 -25.78
C VAL A 107 -17.96 -5.02 -27.15
N GLU A 108 -16.88 -4.40 -27.64
CA GLU A 108 -16.87 -3.77 -28.96
C GLU A 108 -16.96 -4.81 -30.08
N ASP A 109 -17.84 -4.58 -31.06
CA ASP A 109 -17.95 -5.45 -32.25
C ASP A 109 -16.63 -5.53 -33.03
N ASN A 110 -15.87 -4.44 -33.02
CA ASN A 110 -14.55 -4.39 -33.64
C ASN A 110 -13.48 -4.92 -32.67
N SER A 111 -12.96 -6.12 -32.98
CA SER A 111 -11.92 -6.78 -32.18
C SER A 111 -10.63 -5.94 -32.02
N ASP A 112 -10.25 -5.12 -33.00
CA ASP A 112 -9.06 -4.27 -32.89
C ASP A 112 -9.31 -3.10 -31.93
N GLN A 113 -10.54 -2.59 -31.91
CA GLN A 113 -10.96 -1.54 -30.96
C GLN A 113 -10.99 -2.09 -29.54
N GLU A 114 -11.62 -3.26 -29.35
CA GLU A 114 -11.64 -3.97 -28.06
C GLU A 114 -10.23 -4.21 -27.51
N THR A 115 -9.32 -4.67 -28.38
CA THR A 115 -7.91 -4.91 -28.01
C THR A 115 -7.22 -3.63 -27.56
N ARG A 116 -7.46 -2.50 -28.24
CA ARG A 116 -6.89 -1.20 -27.84
C ARG A 116 -7.42 -0.72 -26.49
N LEU A 117 -8.71 -0.92 -26.21
CA LEU A 117 -9.30 -0.58 -24.91
C LEU A 117 -8.68 -1.41 -23.79
N LYS A 118 -8.51 -2.72 -24.01
CA LYS A 118 -7.86 -3.63 -23.06
C LYS A 118 -6.42 -3.21 -22.79
N MET A 119 -5.63 -2.96 -23.83
CA MET A 119 -4.23 -2.52 -23.70
C MET A 119 -4.12 -1.21 -22.92
N TRP A 120 -5.02 -0.26 -23.17
CA TRP A 120 -5.05 1.00 -22.43
C TRP A 120 -5.34 0.76 -20.95
N LEU A 121 -6.30 -0.11 -20.62
CA LEU A 121 -6.63 -0.46 -19.24
C LEU A 121 -5.47 -1.16 -18.53
N GLU A 122 -4.82 -2.11 -19.19
CA GLU A 122 -3.65 -2.80 -18.66
C GLU A 122 -2.51 -1.82 -18.38
N GLN A 123 -2.22 -0.92 -19.32
CA GLN A 123 -1.24 0.15 -19.11
C GLN A 123 -1.63 1.03 -17.91
N PHE A 124 -2.86 1.52 -17.86
CA PHE A 124 -3.31 2.42 -16.81
C PHE A 124 -3.28 1.77 -15.42
N THR A 125 -3.72 0.52 -15.31
CA THR A 125 -3.71 -0.22 -14.04
C THR A 125 -2.29 -0.54 -13.57
N ASN A 126 -1.35 -0.81 -14.49
CA ASN A 126 0.06 -0.98 -14.15
C ASN A 126 0.71 0.34 -13.70
N GLU A 127 0.40 1.46 -14.36
CA GLU A 127 0.85 2.79 -13.92
C GLU A 127 0.31 3.13 -12.53
N LEU A 128 -0.96 2.81 -12.24
CA LEU A 128 -1.57 2.99 -10.93
C LEU A 128 -0.85 2.19 -9.85
N GLU A 129 -0.58 0.91 -10.07
CA GLU A 129 0.12 0.07 -9.08
C GLU A 129 1.51 0.59 -8.72
N ASN A 130 2.22 1.15 -9.71
CA ASN A 130 3.54 1.76 -9.54
C ASN A 130 3.48 3.16 -8.90
N SER A 131 2.32 3.82 -8.92
CA SER A 131 2.11 5.15 -8.33
C SER A 131 1.70 5.14 -6.85
N SER A 132 1.50 3.95 -6.27
CA SER A 132 1.11 3.83 -4.86
C SER A 132 2.13 4.47 -3.94
N SER A 133 1.66 5.29 -3.00
CA SER A 133 2.48 5.86 -1.93
C SER A 133 2.71 4.89 -0.76
N LEU A 134 2.03 3.74 -0.76
CA LEU A 134 2.23 2.72 0.25
C LEU A 134 3.55 1.99 -0.05
N ASN A 135 4.61 2.35 0.67
CA ASN A 135 5.92 1.70 0.59
C ASN A 135 5.94 0.32 1.29
N LEU A 136 4.97 -0.55 0.97
CA LEU A 136 4.80 -1.85 1.62
C LEU A 136 6.03 -2.74 1.43
N ASP A 137 6.65 -2.72 0.25
CA ASP A 137 7.82 -3.55 -0.05
C ASP A 137 9.10 -3.06 0.63
N GLU A 138 9.16 -1.77 0.99
CA GLU A 138 10.23 -1.23 1.82
C GLU A 138 10.02 -1.54 3.29
N ALA A 139 8.80 -1.42 3.80
CA ALA A 139 8.47 -1.60 5.21
C ALA A 139 8.33 -3.07 5.63
N PHE A 140 7.81 -3.93 4.74
CA PHE A 140 7.51 -5.34 5.01
C PHE A 140 8.43 -6.27 4.23
N LYS A 141 9.56 -6.66 4.83
CA LYS A 141 10.53 -7.60 4.27
C LYS A 141 10.16 -9.04 4.56
N ASP A 142 10.63 -9.92 3.68
CA ASP A 142 10.72 -11.33 3.99
C ASP A 142 12.04 -11.61 4.69
N PHE A 143 11.98 -12.20 5.88
CA PHE A 143 13.16 -12.48 6.71
C PHE A 143 13.07 -13.85 7.39
N SER A 144 12.07 -14.66 7.03
CA SER A 144 11.86 -15.97 7.62
C SER A 144 11.47 -16.97 6.54
N SER A 145 11.99 -18.19 6.63
CA SER A 145 11.55 -19.30 5.79
C SER A 145 10.20 -19.90 6.22
N ASP A 146 9.58 -19.38 7.29
CA ASP A 146 8.26 -19.81 7.73
C ASP A 146 7.15 -19.31 6.78
N THR A 147 6.34 -20.27 6.31
CA THR A 147 5.13 -20.07 5.50
C THR A 147 4.10 -19.09 6.10
N THR A 148 4.15 -18.80 7.40
CA THR A 148 3.22 -17.85 8.03
C THR A 148 3.53 -16.39 7.76
N LEU A 149 4.80 -16.02 7.53
CA LEU A 149 5.19 -14.61 7.32
C LEU A 149 4.66 -14.04 6.00
N PRO A 150 4.77 -14.75 4.85
CA PRO A 150 4.17 -14.30 3.60
C PRO A 150 2.65 -14.08 3.71
N LYS A 151 1.94 -14.98 4.42
CA LYS A 151 0.49 -14.86 4.65
C LYS A 151 0.16 -13.62 5.48
N LEU A 152 0.93 -13.35 6.54
CA LEU A 152 0.77 -12.14 7.36
C LEU A 152 0.99 -10.87 6.53
N ARG A 153 2.06 -10.82 5.72
CA ARG A 153 2.38 -9.67 4.86
C ARG A 153 1.29 -9.43 3.82
N ALA A 154 0.84 -10.48 3.13
CA ALA A 154 -0.25 -10.39 2.15
C ALA A 154 -1.56 -9.91 2.80
N SER A 155 -1.86 -10.39 4.01
CA SER A 155 -3.03 -9.98 4.77
C SER A 155 -2.97 -8.48 5.14
N ILE A 156 -1.84 -7.99 5.66
CA ILE A 156 -1.64 -6.56 5.95
C ILE A 156 -1.78 -5.73 4.67
N ALA A 157 -1.12 -6.14 3.59
CA ALA A 157 -1.18 -5.42 2.31
C ALA A 157 -2.60 -5.29 1.78
N GLY A 158 -3.38 -6.38 1.83
CA GLY A 158 -4.78 -6.38 1.40
C GLY A 158 -5.63 -5.35 2.13
N ASP A 159 -5.51 -5.28 3.44
CA ASP A 159 -6.26 -4.32 4.27
C ASP A 159 -5.84 -2.87 4.04
N LEU A 160 -4.52 -2.61 3.94
CA LEU A 160 -4.03 -1.26 3.72
C LEU A 160 -4.40 -0.72 2.34
N ILE A 161 -4.32 -1.58 1.31
CA ILE A 161 -4.80 -1.27 -0.05
C ILE A 161 -6.32 -1.06 -0.01
N GLY A 162 -7.06 -1.92 0.69
CA GLY A 162 -8.51 -1.78 0.89
C GLY A 162 -8.95 -0.60 1.76
N ASN A 163 -8.03 0.28 2.17
CA ASN A 163 -8.28 1.42 3.05
C ASN A 163 -8.91 1.04 4.41
N LYS A 164 -8.43 -0.06 5.01
CA LYS A 164 -8.85 -0.59 6.33
C LYS A 164 -7.69 -0.65 7.32
N PRO A 165 -7.05 0.50 7.62
CA PRO A 165 -5.89 0.53 8.52
C PRO A 165 -6.23 0.16 9.96
N ASP A 166 -7.45 0.43 10.41
CA ASP A 166 -8.02 0.10 11.72
C ASP A 166 -8.11 -1.42 11.96
N VAL A 167 -8.40 -2.18 10.90
CA VAL A 167 -8.47 -3.65 10.92
C VAL A 167 -7.08 -4.29 10.86
N ALA A 168 -6.06 -3.57 10.37
CA ALA A 168 -4.71 -4.10 10.17
C ALA A 168 -3.78 -3.99 11.39
N LEU A 169 -4.17 -3.24 12.44
CA LEU A 169 -3.27 -2.85 13.54
C LEU A 169 -2.65 -4.05 14.29
N ASP A 170 -3.43 -5.08 14.57
CA ASP A 170 -2.97 -6.27 15.30
C ASP A 170 -1.95 -7.09 14.49
N ARG A 171 -2.17 -7.21 13.17
CA ARG A 171 -1.26 -7.89 12.25
C ARG A 171 0.01 -7.08 12.02
N ILE A 172 -0.09 -5.76 11.89
CA ILE A 172 1.07 -4.86 11.81
C ILE A 172 1.91 -4.98 13.09
N HIS A 173 1.29 -4.94 14.27
CA HIS A 173 1.97 -5.18 15.54
C HIS A 173 2.69 -6.53 15.55
N THR A 174 1.99 -7.59 15.12
CA THR A 174 2.55 -8.95 15.02
C THR A 174 3.77 -9.00 14.10
N TYR A 175 3.72 -8.32 12.94
CA TYR A 175 4.86 -8.21 12.03
C TYR A 175 6.04 -7.50 12.71
N CYS A 176 5.81 -6.34 13.36
CA CYS A 176 6.87 -5.61 14.06
C CYS A 176 7.53 -6.46 15.15
N VAL A 177 6.75 -7.20 15.94
CA VAL A 177 7.27 -8.12 16.96
C VAL A 177 8.16 -9.19 16.32
N LYS A 178 7.70 -9.84 15.23
CA LYS A 178 8.49 -10.85 14.51
C LYS A 178 9.79 -10.25 13.97
N ARG A 179 9.72 -9.06 13.34
CA ARG A 179 10.88 -8.43 12.70
C ARG A 179 11.94 -8.01 13.71
N PHE A 180 11.56 -7.31 14.79
CA PHE A 180 12.53 -6.87 15.79
C PHE A 180 13.15 -8.03 16.57
N ARG A 181 12.40 -9.13 16.79
CA ARG A 181 12.98 -10.34 17.37
C ARG A 181 14.00 -10.99 16.44
N ALA A 182 13.72 -11.05 15.14
CA ALA A 182 14.69 -11.55 14.15
C ALA A 182 15.97 -10.68 14.16
N LEU A 183 15.82 -9.35 14.10
CA LEU A 183 16.96 -8.42 14.11
C LEU A 183 17.85 -8.51 15.36
N LEU A 184 17.24 -8.77 16.51
CA LEU A 184 17.98 -8.98 17.76
C LEU A 184 18.58 -10.39 17.85
N ALA A 185 17.90 -11.42 17.34
CA ALA A 185 18.45 -12.76 17.25
C ALA A 185 19.69 -12.81 16.35
N ASP A 186 19.67 -12.10 15.21
CA ASP A 186 20.82 -11.95 14.30
C ASP A 186 22.03 -11.27 14.96
N ARG A 187 21.79 -10.53 16.05
CA ARG A 187 22.81 -9.90 16.91
C ARG A 187 23.19 -10.74 18.13
N GLY A 188 22.68 -11.98 18.24
CA GLY A 188 22.91 -12.84 19.40
C GLY A 188 22.17 -12.40 20.67
N MET A 189 21.12 -11.58 20.55
CA MET A 189 20.34 -11.01 21.65
C MET A 189 18.87 -11.50 21.63
N PRO A 190 18.58 -12.80 21.72
CA PRO A 190 17.21 -13.30 21.66
C PRO A 190 16.36 -12.71 22.79
N CYS A 191 15.12 -12.35 22.46
CA CYS A 191 14.16 -11.78 23.41
C CYS A 191 13.16 -12.83 23.90
N ASP A 192 12.69 -12.66 25.14
CA ASP A 192 11.62 -13.49 25.69
C ASP A 192 10.29 -13.31 24.92
N PRO A 193 9.52 -14.38 24.64
CA PRO A 193 8.25 -14.31 23.91
C PRO A 193 7.18 -13.40 24.52
N SER A 194 7.21 -13.15 25.83
CA SER A 194 6.27 -12.26 26.54
C SER A 194 6.68 -10.78 26.50
N THR A 195 7.89 -10.48 26.04
CA THR A 195 8.40 -9.10 25.97
C THR A 195 7.50 -8.25 25.06
N PRO A 196 6.98 -7.10 25.53
CA PRO A 196 6.13 -6.23 24.72
C PRO A 196 6.91 -5.51 23.62
N LEU A 197 6.21 -5.12 22.55
CA LEU A 197 6.82 -4.57 21.33
C LEU A 197 7.77 -3.39 21.59
N HIS A 198 7.36 -2.41 22.40
CA HIS A 198 8.17 -1.24 22.70
C HIS A 198 9.49 -1.62 23.41
N ALA A 199 9.47 -2.61 24.30
CA ALA A 199 10.67 -3.07 24.99
C ALA A 199 11.62 -3.83 24.05
N ILE A 200 11.09 -4.64 23.12
CA ILE A 200 11.88 -5.27 22.05
C ILE A 200 12.55 -4.18 21.20
N PHE A 201 11.78 -3.17 20.78
CA PHE A 201 12.32 -2.06 20.00
C PHE A 201 13.36 -1.24 20.80
N GLY A 202 13.16 -1.05 22.11
CA GLY A 202 14.14 -0.39 22.98
C GLY A 202 15.48 -1.13 23.04
N ALA A 203 15.44 -2.47 23.08
CA ALA A 203 16.65 -3.30 22.99
C ALA A 203 17.32 -3.16 21.62
N TYR A 204 16.54 -3.17 20.54
CA TYR A 204 17.04 -2.94 19.18
C TYR A 204 17.72 -1.56 19.03
N GLY A 205 17.05 -0.49 19.44
CA GLY A 205 17.60 0.87 19.38
C GLY A 205 18.87 1.04 20.22
N LYS A 206 19.00 0.29 21.33
CA LYS A 206 20.26 0.21 22.10
C LYS A 206 21.36 -0.48 21.30
N ALA A 207 21.09 -1.64 20.71
CA ALA A 207 22.08 -2.39 19.93
C ALA A 207 22.61 -1.56 18.76
N VAL A 208 21.72 -0.95 17.98
CA VAL A 208 22.05 -0.07 16.84
C VAL A 208 22.91 1.13 17.27
N ARG A 209 22.62 1.72 18.44
CA ARG A 209 23.45 2.80 18.98
C ARG A 209 24.83 2.30 19.40
N ASP A 210 24.90 1.18 20.11
CA ASP A 210 26.14 0.66 20.68
C ASP A 210 27.07 0.09 19.57
N GLU A 211 26.49 -0.40 18.47
CA GLU A 211 27.20 -0.79 17.23
C GLU A 211 27.71 0.41 16.41
N GLY A 212 27.20 1.62 16.65
CA GLY A 212 27.58 2.80 15.88
C GLY A 212 27.06 2.83 14.44
N VAL A 213 26.10 1.96 14.08
CA VAL A 213 25.47 1.91 12.73
C VAL A 213 24.60 3.12 12.42
N VAL A 214 24.28 3.95 13.42
CA VAL A 214 23.54 5.21 13.22
C VAL A 214 24.29 6.39 13.82
N SER A 215 24.19 7.54 13.16
CA SER A 215 24.76 8.80 13.67
C SER A 215 23.96 9.37 14.85
N GLN A 216 24.56 10.32 15.57
CA GLN A 216 23.87 11.03 16.67
C GLN A 216 22.57 11.72 16.22
N PHE A 217 22.43 12.04 14.94
CA PHE A 217 21.23 12.67 14.38
C PHE A 217 20.03 11.72 14.29
N ALA A 218 20.25 10.41 14.20
CA ALA A 218 19.17 9.41 14.14
C ALA A 218 18.66 8.99 15.52
N LEU A 219 19.46 9.19 16.59
CA LEU A 219 19.11 8.75 17.94
C LEU A 219 17.82 9.39 18.50
N PRO A 220 17.54 10.70 18.30
CA PRO A 220 16.26 11.28 18.69
C PRO A 220 15.08 10.63 17.98
N THR A 221 15.22 10.32 16.69
CA THR A 221 14.18 9.64 15.90
C THR A 221 13.88 8.25 16.44
N LEU A 222 14.90 7.46 16.80
CA LEU A 222 14.69 6.16 17.45
C LEU A 222 13.93 6.29 18.78
N ARG A 223 14.15 7.35 19.56
CA ARG A 223 13.36 7.59 20.80
C ARG A 223 11.89 7.89 20.51
N VAL A 224 11.61 8.66 19.45
CA VAL A 224 10.23 8.91 18.99
C VAL A 224 9.57 7.61 18.53
N GLN A 225 10.28 6.78 17.76
CA GLN A 225 9.78 5.48 17.31
C GLN A 225 9.49 4.54 18.49
N HIS A 226 10.26 4.59 19.58
CA HIS A 226 9.94 3.83 20.78
C HIS A 226 8.57 4.20 21.35
N LYS A 227 8.24 5.50 21.38
CA LYS A 227 6.90 5.97 21.79
C LYS A 227 5.81 5.59 20.79
N LEU A 228 6.11 5.59 19.50
CA LEU A 228 5.18 5.08 18.48
C LEU A 228 4.83 3.61 18.71
N PHE A 229 5.84 2.76 18.97
CA PHE A 229 5.62 1.33 19.22
C PHE A 229 4.94 1.03 20.56
N GLU A 230 5.10 1.91 21.56
CA GLU A 230 4.30 1.91 22.79
C GLU A 230 2.83 2.20 22.46
N GLY A 231 2.56 3.25 21.68
CA GLY A 231 1.22 3.59 21.20
C GLY A 231 0.57 2.50 20.34
N LEU A 232 1.33 1.84 19.45
CA LEU A 232 0.85 0.72 18.65
C LEU A 232 0.47 -0.48 19.52
N ASN A 233 1.27 -0.76 20.55
CA ASN A 233 0.98 -1.83 21.51
C ASN A 233 -0.33 -1.55 22.26
N ASP A 234 -0.55 -0.29 22.67
CA ASP A 234 -1.79 0.14 23.32
C ASP A 234 -3.00 0.09 22.39
N ALA A 235 -2.84 0.57 21.14
CA ALA A 235 -3.89 0.50 20.12
C ALA A 235 -4.29 -0.95 19.83
N ARG A 236 -3.32 -1.86 19.71
CA ARG A 236 -3.59 -3.30 19.56
C ARG A 236 -4.36 -3.86 20.75
N ASN A 237 -4.03 -3.47 21.98
CA ASN A 237 -4.65 -4.05 23.16
C ASN A 237 -6.06 -3.50 23.44
N LYS A 238 -6.31 -2.23 23.14
CA LYS A 238 -7.50 -1.50 23.59
C LYS A 238 -8.42 -1.04 22.45
N ARG A 239 -7.95 -1.03 21.20
CA ARG A 239 -8.62 -0.37 20.07
C ARG A 239 -8.49 -1.14 18.75
N SER A 240 -8.26 -2.45 18.81
CA SER A 240 -8.24 -3.32 17.63
C SER A 240 -8.94 -4.65 17.90
N PHE A 241 -9.18 -5.40 16.81
CA PHE A 241 -9.79 -6.74 16.82
C PHE A 241 -8.98 -7.82 17.54
N ALA A 242 -7.84 -7.49 18.14
CA ALA A 242 -7.14 -8.44 18.99
C ALA A 242 -7.95 -8.83 20.26
N HIS A 243 -8.89 -7.96 20.66
CA HIS A 243 -9.88 -8.19 21.70
C HIS A 243 -11.23 -7.59 21.27
N ASP A 244 -12.29 -7.82 22.05
CA ASP A 244 -13.61 -7.22 21.82
C ASP A 244 -13.59 -5.73 22.20
N ASN A 245 -13.12 -4.90 21.26
CA ASN A 245 -12.86 -3.47 21.44
C ASN A 245 -13.56 -2.65 20.37
N ASP A 246 -13.93 -1.41 20.72
CA ASP A 246 -14.21 -0.38 19.72
C ASP A 246 -12.92 -0.03 18.96
N LEU A 247 -12.98 -0.03 17.63
CA LEU A 247 -11.84 0.33 16.78
C LEU A 247 -11.52 1.83 16.85
N LEU A 248 -10.29 2.17 16.47
CA LEU A 248 -9.93 3.56 16.19
C LEU A 248 -10.73 4.12 15.01
N ALA A 249 -10.88 5.45 14.98
CA ALA A 249 -11.33 6.09 13.76
C ALA A 249 -10.35 5.79 12.62
N VAL A 250 -10.86 5.56 11.41
CA VAL A 250 -10.05 5.18 10.24
C VAL A 250 -8.92 6.19 9.98
N SER A 251 -9.17 7.48 10.19
CA SER A 251 -8.15 8.54 10.04
C SER A 251 -7.02 8.45 11.07
N GLU A 252 -7.33 8.13 12.33
CA GLU A 252 -6.34 7.94 13.39
C GLU A 252 -5.52 6.67 13.15
N ALA A 253 -6.21 5.56 12.83
CA ALA A 253 -5.55 4.31 12.49
C ALA A 253 -4.62 4.50 11.28
N ARG A 254 -5.09 5.23 10.25
CA ARG A 254 -4.29 5.55 9.07
C ARG A 254 -3.00 6.27 9.44
N PHE A 255 -3.10 7.32 10.25
CA PHE A 255 -1.94 8.09 10.66
C PHE A 255 -0.93 7.23 11.45
N ILE A 256 -1.40 6.41 12.38
CA ILE A 256 -0.54 5.48 13.13
C ILE A 256 0.17 4.52 12.18
N VAL A 257 -0.57 3.91 11.24
CA VAL A 257 0.00 2.99 10.25
C VAL A 257 1.05 3.69 9.39
N ASP A 258 0.76 4.88 8.87
CA ASP A 258 1.72 5.63 8.04
C ASP A 258 3.02 5.93 8.82
N CYS A 259 2.92 6.28 10.10
CA CYS A 259 4.10 6.44 10.97
C CYS A 259 4.88 5.13 11.19
N VAL A 260 4.18 4.00 11.34
CA VAL A 260 4.80 2.68 11.52
C VAL A 260 5.50 2.24 10.25
N LEU A 261 4.88 2.40 9.08
CA LEU A 261 5.48 2.09 7.78
C LEU A 261 6.76 2.91 7.56
N ALA A 262 6.70 4.22 7.79
CA ALA A 262 7.88 5.09 7.67
C ALA A 262 9.00 4.69 8.64
N SER A 263 8.65 4.27 9.87
CA SER A 263 9.61 3.77 10.85
C SER A 263 10.27 2.47 10.40
N LEU A 264 9.47 1.51 9.93
CA LEU A 264 9.98 0.24 9.38
C LEU A 264 10.88 0.48 8.17
N SER A 265 10.47 1.29 7.19
CA SER A 265 11.33 1.64 6.04
C SER A 265 12.64 2.31 6.47
N PHE A 266 12.67 3.05 7.58
CA PHE A 266 13.92 3.58 8.14
C PHE A 266 14.80 2.50 8.76
N ILE A 267 14.20 1.60 9.55
CA ILE A 267 14.88 0.44 10.14
C ILE A 267 15.51 -0.44 9.04
N GLU A 268 14.75 -0.79 8.01
CA GLU A 268 15.25 -1.65 6.93
C GLU A 268 16.42 -1.00 6.16
N ARG A 269 16.46 0.34 6.06
CA ARG A 269 17.62 1.05 5.50
C ARG A 269 18.85 0.96 6.40
N ILE A 270 18.69 1.12 7.71
CA ILE A 270 19.78 0.95 8.68
C ILE A 270 20.39 -0.46 8.55
N GLU A 271 19.53 -1.48 8.46
CA GLU A 271 19.99 -2.87 8.37
C GLU A 271 20.65 -3.17 7.02
N ALA A 272 20.11 -2.64 5.91
CA ALA A 272 20.75 -2.78 4.60
C ALA A 272 22.15 -2.13 4.55
N ASP A 273 22.31 -0.96 5.16
CA ASP A 273 23.61 -0.26 5.26
C ASP A 273 24.61 -1.08 6.11
N ARG A 274 24.13 -1.64 7.24
CA ARG A 274 24.92 -2.52 8.12
C ARG A 274 25.39 -3.79 7.40
N ASP A 275 24.50 -4.47 6.69
CA ASP A 275 24.84 -5.71 5.98
C ASP A 275 25.82 -5.46 4.83
N SER A 276 25.70 -4.32 4.16
CA SER A 276 26.65 -3.86 3.13
C SER A 276 28.04 -3.60 3.71
N ALA A 277 28.11 -2.99 4.90
CA ALA A 277 29.38 -2.75 5.60
C ALA A 277 30.06 -4.07 6.02
N ASN A 278 29.30 -5.02 6.58
CA ASN A 278 29.82 -6.32 7.00
C ASN A 278 30.35 -7.16 5.81
N THR A 279 29.66 -7.12 4.67
CA THR A 279 30.10 -7.82 3.45
C THR A 279 31.40 -7.23 2.88
N THR A 280 31.63 -5.93 3.08
CA THR A 280 32.85 -5.26 2.63
C THR A 280 34.04 -5.62 3.53
N SER A 281 33.83 -5.73 4.85
CA SER A 281 34.87 -6.13 5.80
C SER A 281 35.30 -7.59 5.67
N ASP A 282 34.38 -8.51 5.33
CA ASP A 282 34.72 -9.93 5.15
C ASP A 282 35.53 -10.20 3.86
N ASN A 283 35.50 -9.29 2.89
CA ASN A 283 36.25 -9.40 1.63
C ASN A 283 37.68 -8.81 1.71
N GLU A 284 38.03 -8.10 2.78
CA GLU A 284 39.41 -7.68 3.06
C GLU A 284 40.16 -8.82 3.76
N ILE A 285 40.57 -9.85 3.01
CA ILE A 285 41.53 -10.85 3.50
C ILE A 285 42.89 -10.15 3.70
N PRO A 286 43.48 -10.18 4.91
CA PRO A 286 44.81 -9.62 5.13
C PRO A 286 45.85 -10.42 4.33
N PHE A 287 46.59 -9.73 3.46
CA PHE A 287 47.84 -10.24 2.88
C PHE A 287 48.96 -10.24 3.92
#